data_AF-A0A537EJC8-F1
#
_entry.id   AF-A0A537EJC8-F1
#
_cell.length_a   1.000
_cell.length_b   1.000
_cell.length_c   1.000
_cell.angle_alpha   90.00
_cell.angle_beta   90.00
_cell.angle_gamma   90.00
#
_symmetry.space_group_name_H-M   'P 1'
#
loop_
_entity.id
_entity.type
_entity.pdbx_description
1 polymer ?
#
loop_
_entity_poly.entity_id
_entity_poly.type
_entity_poly.pdbx_seq_one_letter_code
_entity_poly.pdbx_strand_id
1 'polypeptide(L)'
;MRCLAALAFLFVVGCAGPTVVDEARKQFNDGNGDEALALLQQAAKQNPNDLAVRGEYFRLRELMVAQWLAQAEVLRQAGQYEGAEALYRRVQAHDASNSRAAAGLAQIEADRRHRALVATAEQLVKAGKYREAQDVLRPVLTENPQQRDARRLQRTIDDKLVKPVIVTVQLRPSILKPISIELRDVTVRNVFEVLQRASGINFVFDRDVRTDQRTSIALRDATIEDAIRMALLTNQLEQKILNENTVFVFPNTPQKLREYQELVVKGFYLANADVKQTANMIRTLVKTRDV
;
A
#
# COMPACT_ATOMS: atom_id res chain seq x y z
N MET A 1 -69.33 -32.50 -76.30
CA MET A 1 -69.50 -33.42 -75.14
C MET A 1 -68.10 -33.90 -74.77
N ARG A 2 -67.52 -33.33 -73.69
CA ARG A 2 -67.26 -34.02 -72.39
C ARG A 2 -66.17 -35.11 -72.54
N CYS A 3 -65.01 -35.13 -71.86
CA CYS A 3 -64.69 -34.69 -70.50
C CYS A 3 -63.17 -34.64 -70.26
N LEU A 4 -62.78 -33.71 -69.39
CA LEU A 4 -61.63 -33.69 -68.45
C LEU A 4 -60.19 -33.89 -68.98
N ALA A 5 -59.50 -32.76 -69.17
CA ALA A 5 -58.06 -32.66 -68.98
C ALA A 5 -57.76 -32.63 -67.46
N ALA A 6 -57.16 -33.68 -66.93
CA ALA A 6 -56.68 -33.74 -65.55
C ALA A 6 -55.30 -33.07 -65.47
N LEU A 7 -55.28 -31.81 -65.04
CA LEU A 7 -54.07 -31.05 -64.74
C LEU A 7 -53.49 -31.57 -63.41
N ALA A 8 -52.49 -32.45 -63.47
CA ALA A 8 -51.76 -32.92 -62.30
C ALA A 8 -50.86 -31.80 -61.78
N PHE A 9 -51.33 -31.06 -60.78
CA PHE A 9 -50.56 -30.07 -60.05
C PHE A 9 -49.57 -30.80 -59.12
N LEU A 10 -48.33 -30.96 -59.56
CA LEU A 10 -47.22 -31.43 -58.73
C LEU A 10 -46.89 -30.32 -57.72
N PHE A 11 -47.47 -30.40 -56.51
CA PHE A 11 -47.00 -29.63 -55.37
C PHE A 11 -45.61 -30.15 -54.98
N VAL A 12 -44.56 -29.42 -55.38
CA VAL A 12 -43.24 -29.58 -54.80
C VAL A 12 -43.33 -29.06 -53.38
N VAL A 13 -43.60 -29.96 -52.43
CA VAL A 13 -43.38 -29.71 -51.01
C VAL A 13 -41.87 -29.66 -50.83
N GLY A 14 -41.30 -28.46 -50.92
CA GLY A 14 -39.93 -28.22 -50.49
C GLY A 14 -39.86 -28.45 -48.99
N CYS A 15 -39.48 -29.66 -48.58
CA CYS A 15 -38.95 -29.89 -47.23
C CYS A 15 -37.65 -29.09 -47.12
N ALA A 16 -37.76 -27.82 -46.70
CA ALA A 16 -36.61 -27.07 -46.23
C ALA A 16 -36.13 -27.79 -44.96
N GLY A 17 -35.11 -28.62 -45.10
CA GLY A 17 -34.43 -29.25 -43.97
C GLY A 17 -33.86 -28.19 -43.02
N PRO A 18 -33.46 -28.58 -41.80
CA PRO A 18 -32.89 -27.66 -40.83
C PRO A 18 -31.73 -26.88 -41.44
N THR A 19 -31.74 -25.56 -41.26
CA THR A 19 -30.69 -24.69 -41.80
C THR A 19 -29.42 -24.79 -40.95
N VAL A 20 -28.28 -24.36 -41.50
CA VAL A 20 -27.03 -24.28 -40.73
C VAL A 20 -27.18 -23.38 -39.49
N VAL A 21 -28.03 -22.36 -39.57
CA VAL A 21 -28.37 -21.48 -38.43
C VAL A 21 -29.11 -22.26 -37.34
N ASP A 22 -30.05 -23.13 -37.70
CA ASP A 22 -30.79 -23.95 -36.74
C ASP A 22 -29.87 -24.97 -36.05
N GLU A 23 -28.97 -25.59 -36.81
CA GLU A 23 -27.98 -26.53 -36.28
C GLU A 23 -27.01 -25.84 -35.32
N ALA A 24 -26.47 -24.66 -35.70
CA ALA A 24 -25.58 -23.91 -34.84
C ALA A 24 -26.27 -23.45 -33.54
N ARG A 25 -27.53 -23.01 -33.61
CA ARG A 25 -28.31 -22.66 -32.42
C ARG A 25 -28.52 -23.85 -31.50
N LYS A 26 -28.80 -25.02 -32.07
CA LYS A 26 -28.91 -26.26 -31.30
C LYS A 26 -27.59 -26.59 -30.60
N GLN A 27 -26.47 -26.61 -31.33
CA GLN A 27 -25.15 -26.87 -30.75
C GLN A 27 -24.81 -25.88 -29.63
N PHE A 28 -25.10 -24.59 -29.83
CA PHE A 28 -24.88 -23.58 -28.80
C PHE A 28 -25.73 -23.83 -27.54
N ASN A 29 -27.02 -24.17 -27.71
CA ASN A 29 -27.91 -24.49 -26.59
C ASN A 29 -27.49 -25.78 -25.86
N ASP A 30 -26.87 -26.73 -26.57
CA ASP A 30 -26.32 -27.96 -26.02
C ASP A 30 -24.96 -27.75 -25.30
N GLY A 31 -24.45 -26.51 -25.24
CA GLY A 31 -23.19 -26.14 -24.60
C GLY A 31 -21.96 -26.19 -25.51
N ASN A 32 -22.13 -26.61 -26.77
CA ASN A 32 -21.08 -26.73 -27.78
C ASN A 32 -20.93 -25.41 -28.55
N GLY A 33 -20.68 -24.32 -27.82
CA GLY A 33 -20.65 -22.97 -28.40
C GLY A 33 -19.48 -22.74 -29.36
N ASP A 34 -18.38 -23.46 -29.16
CA ASP A 34 -17.19 -23.37 -30.00
C ASP A 34 -17.41 -24.04 -31.36
N GLU A 35 -18.03 -25.21 -31.35
CA GLU A 35 -18.45 -25.96 -32.53
C GLU A 35 -19.52 -25.19 -33.31
N ALA A 36 -20.50 -24.61 -32.61
CA ALA A 36 -21.53 -23.76 -33.22
C ALA A 36 -20.94 -22.53 -33.93
N LEU A 37 -19.95 -21.86 -33.31
CA LEU A 37 -19.28 -20.72 -33.90
C LEU A 37 -18.43 -21.11 -35.11
N ALA A 38 -17.70 -22.23 -35.02
CA ALA A 38 -16.90 -22.76 -36.13
C ALA A 38 -17.77 -23.15 -37.34
N LEU A 39 -18.93 -23.79 -37.09
CA LEU A 39 -19.91 -24.15 -38.10
C LEU A 39 -20.41 -22.91 -38.85
N LEU A 40 -20.84 -21.88 -38.12
CA LEU A 40 -21.29 -20.62 -38.70
C LEU A 40 -20.17 -19.88 -39.44
N GLN A 41 -18.95 -19.90 -38.92
CA GLN A 41 -17.78 -19.29 -39.57
C GLN A 41 -17.49 -19.96 -40.91
N GLN A 42 -17.54 -21.29 -40.96
CA GLN A 42 -17.31 -22.05 -42.18
C GLN A 42 -18.41 -21.78 -43.21
N ALA A 43 -19.68 -21.78 -42.79
CA ALA A 43 -20.80 -21.49 -43.67
C ALA A 43 -20.77 -20.05 -44.22
N ALA A 44 -20.39 -19.07 -43.39
CA ALA A 44 -20.21 -17.68 -43.82
C ALA A 44 -19.07 -17.52 -44.84
N LYS A 45 -18.01 -18.33 -44.75
CA LYS A 45 -16.91 -18.37 -45.73
C LYS A 45 -17.35 -19.00 -47.05
N GLN A 46 -18.17 -20.06 -47.00
CA GLN A 46 -18.66 -20.75 -48.19
C GLN A 46 -19.69 -19.93 -48.95
N ASN A 47 -20.61 -19.26 -48.25
CA ASN A 47 -21.68 -18.45 -48.83
C ASN A 47 -21.69 -17.02 -48.25
N PRO A 48 -20.81 -16.10 -48.72
CA PRO A 48 -20.69 -14.74 -48.17
C PRO A 48 -21.93 -13.84 -48.34
N ASN A 49 -22.87 -14.21 -49.21
CA ASN A 49 -24.10 -13.45 -49.47
C ASN A 49 -25.30 -13.93 -48.62
N ASP A 50 -25.14 -15.00 -47.85
CA ASP A 50 -26.18 -15.46 -46.92
C ASP A 50 -26.23 -14.54 -45.69
N LEU A 51 -27.20 -13.63 -45.69
CA LEU A 51 -27.38 -12.65 -44.61
C LEU A 51 -27.80 -13.31 -43.29
N ALA A 52 -28.51 -14.45 -43.33
CA ALA A 52 -28.96 -15.14 -42.13
C ALA A 52 -27.78 -15.79 -41.40
N VAL A 53 -26.93 -16.52 -42.14
CA VAL A 53 -25.70 -17.12 -41.60
C VAL A 53 -24.75 -16.05 -41.08
N ARG A 54 -24.55 -14.96 -41.83
CA ARG A 54 -23.69 -13.85 -41.39
C ARG A 54 -24.21 -13.17 -40.13
N GLY A 55 -25.50 -12.86 -40.08
CA GLY A 55 -26.13 -12.24 -38.92
C GLY A 55 -25.96 -13.11 -37.67
N GLU A 56 -26.22 -14.41 -37.80
CA GLU A 56 -26.06 -15.35 -36.68
C GLU A 56 -24.59 -15.52 -36.27
N TYR A 57 -23.66 -15.63 -37.23
CA TYR A 57 -22.21 -15.71 -36.95
C TYR A 57 -21.74 -14.52 -36.12
N PHE A 58 -22.06 -13.29 -36.54
CA PHE A 58 -21.67 -12.10 -35.78
C PHE A 58 -22.33 -12.06 -34.41
N ARG A 59 -23.62 -12.38 -34.31
CA ARG A 59 -24.34 -12.43 -33.02
C ARG A 59 -23.68 -13.40 -32.03
N LEU A 60 -23.38 -14.62 -32.48
CA LEU A 60 -22.76 -15.64 -31.64
C LEU A 60 -21.31 -15.27 -31.28
N ARG A 61 -20.54 -14.75 -32.26
CA ARG A 61 -19.18 -14.28 -32.03
C ARG A 61 -19.12 -13.23 -30.93
N GLU A 62 -19.98 -12.20 -30.97
CA GLU A 62 -20.00 -11.14 -29.96
C GLU A 62 -20.32 -11.69 -28.56
N LEU A 63 -21.25 -12.65 -28.47
CA LEU A 63 -21.58 -13.29 -27.20
C LEU A 63 -20.40 -14.08 -26.63
N MET A 64 -19.73 -14.89 -27.46
CA MET A 64 -18.56 -15.68 -27.06
C MET A 64 -17.37 -14.78 -26.68
N VAL A 65 -17.12 -13.71 -27.45
CA VAL A 65 -16.09 -12.72 -27.14
C VAL A 65 -16.32 -12.07 -25.79
N ALA A 66 -17.56 -11.64 -25.49
CA ALA A 66 -17.89 -11.07 -24.18
C ALA A 66 -17.64 -12.06 -23.04
N GLN A 67 -17.99 -13.33 -23.24
CA GLN A 67 -17.79 -14.40 -22.26
C GLN A 67 -16.31 -14.70 -22.02
N TRP A 68 -15.49 -14.78 -23.08
CA TRP A 68 -14.04 -15.01 -22.95
C TRP A 68 -13.34 -13.82 -22.30
N LEU A 69 -13.72 -12.57 -22.64
CA LEU A 69 -13.18 -11.37 -21.99
C LEU A 69 -13.46 -11.35 -20.49
N ALA A 70 -14.68 -11.73 -20.08
CA ALA A 70 -15.04 -11.79 -18.67
C ALA A 70 -14.24 -12.86 -17.92
N GLN A 71 -14.13 -14.07 -18.49
CA GLN A 71 -13.32 -15.15 -17.91
C GLN A 71 -11.84 -14.79 -17.84
N ALA A 72 -11.29 -14.16 -18.90
CA ALA A 72 -9.90 -13.72 -18.94
C ALA A 72 -9.57 -12.74 -17.81
N GLU A 73 -10.47 -11.79 -17.55
CA GLU A 73 -10.28 -10.83 -16.46
C GLU A 73 -10.30 -11.49 -15.08
N VAL A 74 -11.20 -12.47 -14.86
CA VAL A 74 -11.22 -13.26 -13.62
C VAL A 74 -9.91 -14.00 -13.42
N LEU A 75 -9.41 -14.68 -14.45
CA LEU A 75 -8.13 -15.40 -14.41
C LEU A 75 -6.96 -14.45 -14.15
N ARG A 76 -6.93 -13.27 -14.79
CA ARG A 76 -5.89 -12.26 -14.59
C ARG A 76 -5.88 -11.75 -13.15
N GLN A 77 -7.04 -11.42 -12.59
CA GLN A 77 -7.16 -10.98 -11.19
C GLN A 77 -6.77 -12.07 -10.19
N ALA A 78 -6.98 -13.34 -10.54
CA ALA A 78 -6.51 -14.49 -9.76
C ALA A 78 -5.01 -14.79 -9.94
N GLY A 79 -4.29 -14.05 -10.80
CA GLY A 79 -2.88 -14.28 -11.11
C GLY A 79 -2.63 -15.48 -12.04
N GLN A 80 -3.68 -16.05 -12.63
CA GLN A 80 -3.63 -17.16 -13.59
C GLN A 80 -3.42 -16.62 -15.01
N TYR A 81 -2.25 -16.00 -15.23
CA TYR A 81 -1.95 -15.24 -16.45
C TYR A 81 -1.96 -16.07 -17.73
N GLU A 82 -1.52 -17.33 -17.68
CA GLU A 82 -1.48 -18.21 -18.85
C GLU A 82 -2.88 -18.48 -19.42
N GLY A 83 -3.84 -18.79 -18.55
CA GLY A 83 -5.23 -18.99 -18.94
C GLY A 83 -5.90 -17.70 -19.42
N ALA A 84 -5.62 -16.58 -18.74
CA ALA A 84 -6.12 -15.26 -19.17
C ALA A 84 -5.61 -14.87 -20.56
N GLU A 85 -4.31 -15.06 -20.81
CA GLU A 85 -3.65 -14.79 -22.08
C GLU A 85 -4.21 -15.66 -23.21
N ALA A 86 -4.45 -16.95 -22.95
CA ALA A 86 -5.10 -17.84 -23.91
C ALA A 86 -6.48 -17.34 -24.32
N LEU A 87 -7.30 -16.86 -23.38
CA LEU A 87 -8.63 -16.31 -23.66
C LEU A 87 -8.57 -14.97 -24.41
N TYR A 88 -7.66 -14.06 -24.05
CA TYR A 88 -7.50 -12.81 -24.81
C TYR A 88 -7.01 -13.06 -26.25
N ARG A 89 -6.07 -13.99 -26.45
CA ARG A 89 -5.64 -14.41 -27.79
C ARG A 89 -6.78 -15.07 -28.57
N ARG A 90 -7.61 -15.86 -27.89
CA ARG A 90 -8.81 -16.44 -28.49
C ARG A 90 -9.74 -15.35 -29.01
N VAL A 91 -9.98 -14.29 -28.24
CA VAL A 91 -10.74 -13.12 -28.72
C VAL A 91 -10.10 -12.51 -29.97
N GLN A 92 -8.78 -12.30 -29.97
CA GLN A 92 -8.06 -11.75 -31.13
C GLN A 92 -8.14 -12.63 -32.38
N ALA A 93 -8.24 -13.95 -32.23
CA ALA A 93 -8.42 -14.86 -33.37
C ALA A 93 -9.78 -14.68 -34.07
N HIS A 94 -10.81 -14.20 -33.35
CA HIS A 94 -12.15 -13.96 -33.89
C HIS A 94 -12.44 -12.47 -34.21
N ASP A 95 -11.79 -11.56 -33.48
CA ASP A 95 -11.83 -10.11 -33.64
C ASP A 95 -10.44 -9.52 -33.35
N ALA A 96 -9.61 -9.42 -34.39
CA ALA A 96 -8.25 -8.91 -34.27
C ALA A 96 -8.20 -7.43 -33.83
N SER A 97 -9.26 -6.66 -34.09
CA SER A 97 -9.39 -5.26 -33.71
C SER A 97 -9.90 -5.04 -32.28
N ASN A 98 -10.12 -6.11 -31.51
CA ASN A 98 -10.70 -6.01 -30.18
C ASN A 98 -9.75 -5.28 -29.20
N SER A 99 -10.07 -4.02 -28.90
CA SER A 99 -9.25 -3.17 -28.02
C SER A 99 -9.16 -3.69 -26.59
N ARG A 100 -10.22 -4.35 -26.10
CA ARG A 100 -10.25 -4.93 -24.75
C ARG A 100 -9.29 -6.11 -24.61
N ALA A 101 -9.21 -6.98 -25.63
CA ALA A 101 -8.25 -8.08 -25.64
C ALA A 101 -6.80 -7.58 -25.70
N ALA A 102 -6.52 -6.61 -26.57
CA ALA A 102 -5.19 -5.99 -26.67
C ALA A 102 -4.77 -5.33 -25.34
N ALA A 103 -5.68 -4.58 -24.70
CA ALA A 103 -5.44 -3.99 -23.39
C ALA A 103 -5.22 -5.06 -22.31
N GLY A 104 -6.00 -6.13 -22.30
CA GLY A 104 -5.86 -7.24 -21.34
C GLY A 104 -4.49 -7.92 -21.41
N LEU A 105 -3.98 -8.19 -22.62
CA LEU A 105 -2.64 -8.73 -22.83
C LEU A 105 -1.55 -7.78 -22.32
N ALA A 106 -1.67 -6.48 -22.60
CA ALA A 106 -0.73 -5.48 -22.09
C ALA A 106 -0.75 -5.40 -20.54
N GLN A 107 -1.92 -5.54 -19.92
CA GLN A 107 -2.05 -5.60 -18.45
C GLN A 107 -1.39 -6.85 -17.88
N ILE A 108 -1.53 -8.01 -18.51
CA ILE A 108 -0.83 -9.24 -18.09
C ILE A 108 0.70 -9.04 -18.10
N GLU A 109 1.23 -8.41 -19.15
CA GLU A 109 2.66 -8.14 -19.23
C GLU A 109 3.12 -7.14 -18.15
N ALA A 110 2.32 -6.11 -17.85
CA ALA A 110 2.59 -5.21 -16.74
C ALA A 110 2.57 -5.95 -15.39
N ASP A 111 1.57 -6.80 -15.15
CA ASP A 111 1.43 -7.59 -13.92
C ASP A 111 2.64 -8.53 -13.72
N ARG A 112 3.09 -9.21 -14.79
CA ARG A 112 4.30 -10.05 -14.78
C ARG A 112 5.55 -9.27 -14.43
N ARG A 113 5.77 -8.11 -15.09
CA ARG A 113 6.91 -7.23 -14.80
C ARG A 113 6.89 -6.76 -13.34
N HIS A 114 5.72 -6.32 -12.85
CA HIS A 114 5.59 -5.86 -11.46
C HIS A 114 5.89 -6.98 -10.48
N ARG A 115 5.40 -8.20 -10.72
CA ARG A 115 5.70 -9.36 -9.87
C ARG A 115 7.19 -9.69 -9.83
N ALA A 116 7.88 -9.62 -10.96
CA ALA A 116 9.33 -9.84 -11.04
C ALA A 116 10.13 -8.77 -10.28
N LEU A 117 9.72 -7.50 -10.39
CA LEU A 117 10.34 -6.38 -9.67
C LEU A 117 10.13 -6.52 -8.16
N VAL A 118 8.93 -6.88 -7.71
CA VAL A 118 8.65 -7.16 -6.29
C VAL A 118 9.52 -8.30 -5.78
N ALA A 119 9.60 -9.41 -6.51
CA ALA A 119 10.45 -10.54 -6.13
C ALA A 119 11.93 -10.14 -6.05
N THR A 120 12.41 -9.30 -6.97
CA THR A 120 13.77 -8.76 -6.94
C THR A 120 14.00 -7.88 -5.71
N ALA A 121 13.06 -6.98 -5.40
CA ALA A 121 13.12 -6.15 -4.21
C ALA A 121 13.09 -7.00 -2.92
N GLU A 122 12.32 -8.09 -2.88
CA GLU A 122 12.30 -9.02 -1.74
C GLU A 122 13.68 -9.67 -1.52
N GLN A 123 14.40 -10.04 -2.58
CA GLN A 123 15.77 -10.56 -2.46
C GLN A 123 16.74 -9.50 -1.93
N LEU A 124 16.62 -8.26 -2.40
CA LEU A 124 17.43 -7.14 -1.91
C LEU A 124 17.16 -6.84 -0.43
N VAL A 125 15.90 -6.90 0.00
CA VAL A 125 15.51 -6.77 1.42
C VAL A 125 16.13 -7.88 2.26
N LYS A 126 16.10 -9.13 1.79
CA LYS A 126 16.76 -10.26 2.46
C LYS A 126 18.27 -10.09 2.57
N ALA A 127 18.88 -9.45 1.57
CA ALA A 127 20.30 -9.10 1.56
C ALA A 127 20.66 -7.83 2.36
N GLY A 128 19.69 -7.18 3.02
CA GLY A 128 19.89 -5.94 3.78
C GLY A 128 20.09 -4.69 2.91
N LYS A 129 19.91 -4.80 1.59
CA LYS A 129 20.09 -3.72 0.61
C LYS A 129 18.82 -2.88 0.45
N TYR A 130 18.39 -2.23 1.52
CA TYR A 130 17.09 -1.57 1.58
C TYR A 130 16.91 -0.39 0.60
N ARG A 131 17.97 0.38 0.33
CA ARG A 131 17.91 1.48 -0.65
C ARG A 131 17.75 0.95 -2.08
N GLU A 132 18.55 -0.04 -2.48
CA GLU A 132 18.41 -0.69 -3.79
C GLU A 132 17.02 -1.32 -3.93
N ALA A 133 16.50 -1.94 -2.87
CA ALA A 133 15.15 -2.49 -2.87
C ALA A 133 14.07 -1.41 -3.10
N GLN A 134 14.23 -0.22 -2.48
CA GLN A 134 13.33 0.91 -2.67
C GLN A 134 13.31 1.39 -4.12
N ASP A 135 14.49 1.52 -4.74
CA ASP A 135 14.62 1.97 -6.12
C ASP A 135 13.95 1.01 -7.11
N VAL A 136 14.10 -0.30 -6.88
CA VAL A 136 13.43 -1.35 -7.68
C VAL A 136 11.91 -1.32 -7.52
N LEU A 137 11.42 -0.96 -6.33
CA LEU A 137 9.98 -0.97 -6.01
C LEU A 137 9.24 0.28 -6.48
N ARG A 138 9.96 1.41 -6.61
CA ARG A 138 9.42 2.70 -7.04
C ARG A 138 8.61 2.64 -8.34
N PRO A 139 9.08 2.06 -9.46
CA PRO A 139 8.28 1.99 -10.69
C PRO A 139 6.98 1.19 -10.49
N VAL A 140 7.01 0.11 -9.71
CA VAL A 140 5.82 -0.70 -9.41
C VAL A 140 4.75 0.11 -8.70
N LEU A 141 5.13 0.85 -7.65
CA LEU A 141 4.20 1.70 -6.89
C LEU A 141 3.76 2.95 -7.65
N THR A 142 4.51 3.36 -8.68
CA THR A 142 4.13 4.46 -9.58
C THR A 142 3.08 4.00 -10.59
N GLU A 143 3.28 2.82 -11.20
CA GLU A 143 2.37 2.25 -12.19
C GLU A 143 1.11 1.64 -11.54
N ASN A 144 1.27 0.95 -10.41
CA ASN A 144 0.17 0.35 -9.65
C ASN A 144 0.32 0.70 -8.15
N PRO A 145 -0.20 1.88 -7.74
CA PRO A 145 -0.15 2.26 -6.35
C PRO A 145 -0.82 1.25 -5.44
N GLN A 146 -1.85 0.51 -5.87
CA GLN A 146 -2.61 -0.39 -4.99
C GLN A 146 -2.03 -1.80 -4.86
N GLN A 147 -0.88 -2.09 -5.50
CA GLN A 147 -0.28 -3.41 -5.46
C GLN A 147 0.09 -3.81 -4.02
N ARG A 148 -0.58 -4.85 -3.50
CA ARG A 148 -0.53 -5.22 -2.08
C ARG A 148 0.86 -5.63 -1.62
N ASP A 149 1.56 -6.42 -2.43
CA ASP A 149 2.89 -6.94 -2.09
C ASP A 149 3.94 -5.82 -2.06
N ALA A 150 3.97 -4.94 -3.07
CA ALA A 150 4.86 -3.78 -3.03
C ALA A 150 4.55 -2.85 -1.85
N ARG A 151 3.28 -2.60 -1.51
CA ARG A 151 2.95 -1.79 -0.32
C ARG A 151 3.38 -2.44 0.99
N ARG A 152 3.31 -3.77 1.10
CA ARG A 152 3.83 -4.50 2.26
C ARG A 152 5.34 -4.34 2.34
N LEU A 153 6.04 -4.58 1.24
CA LEU A 153 7.49 -4.52 1.18
C LEU A 153 8.04 -3.10 1.41
N GLN A 154 7.38 -2.08 0.85
CA GLN A 154 7.74 -0.67 1.07
C GLN A 154 7.70 -0.29 2.54
N ARG A 155 6.67 -0.74 3.29
CA ARG A 155 6.62 -0.51 4.75
C ARG A 155 7.80 -1.14 5.48
N THR A 156 8.16 -2.38 5.13
CA THR A 156 9.34 -3.05 5.70
C THR A 156 10.64 -2.31 5.37
N ILE A 157 10.77 -1.79 4.15
CA ILE A 157 11.92 -0.98 3.73
C ILE A 157 11.96 0.33 4.53
N ASP A 158 10.84 1.04 4.62
CA ASP A 158 10.73 2.30 5.35
C ASP A 158 11.09 2.11 6.82
N ASP A 159 10.59 1.08 7.49
CA ASP A 159 10.92 0.77 8.89
C ASP A 159 12.43 0.52 9.11
N LYS A 160 13.14 0.04 8.08
CA LYS A 160 14.59 -0.23 8.15
C LYS A 160 15.44 0.96 7.72
N LEU A 161 14.94 1.80 6.82
CA LEU A 161 15.61 3.02 6.35
C LEU A 161 15.39 4.21 7.29
N VAL A 162 14.25 4.26 7.97
CA VAL A 162 14.04 5.13 9.11
C VAL A 162 15.00 4.65 10.19
N LYS A 163 16.15 5.33 10.31
CA LYS A 163 16.95 5.26 11.52
C LYS A 163 15.98 5.50 12.69
N PRO A 164 15.98 4.69 13.76
CA PRO A 164 15.33 5.09 14.99
C PRO A 164 16.04 6.35 15.47
N VAL A 165 15.55 7.50 15.02
CA VAL A 165 15.84 8.76 15.65
C VAL A 165 14.98 8.73 16.89
N ILE A 166 15.64 8.92 18.04
CA ILE A 166 15.19 8.58 19.39
C ILE A 166 15.55 7.14 19.79
N VAL A 167 16.87 6.90 19.97
CA VAL A 167 17.25 6.38 21.28
C VAL A 167 16.92 7.52 22.23
N THR A 168 15.75 7.52 22.86
CA THR A 168 15.68 8.19 24.15
C THR A 168 16.73 7.45 24.93
N VAL A 169 17.87 8.08 25.19
CA VAL A 169 18.80 7.55 26.16
C VAL A 169 17.99 7.55 27.45
N GLN A 170 17.40 6.42 27.79
CA GLN A 170 16.62 6.29 29.00
C GLN A 170 17.64 6.22 30.12
N LEU A 171 17.45 7.05 31.15
CA LEU A 171 18.25 6.93 32.36
C LEU A 171 18.07 5.51 32.90
N ARG A 172 19.18 4.82 33.16
CA ARG A 172 19.18 3.55 33.87
C ARG A 172 19.57 3.85 35.32
N PRO A 173 18.63 4.24 36.19
CA PRO A 173 18.96 4.49 37.58
C PRO A 173 19.52 3.21 38.21
N SER A 174 20.61 3.35 38.96
CA SER A 174 21.31 2.24 39.61
C SER A 174 20.48 1.56 40.72
N ILE A 175 19.44 2.24 41.20
CA ILE A 175 18.62 1.85 42.36
C ILE A 175 17.14 1.92 41.99
N LEU A 176 16.46 0.76 42.07
CA LEU A 176 15.02 0.60 41.80
C LEU A 176 14.15 0.65 43.07
N LYS A 177 14.75 0.80 44.25
CA LYS A 177 14.02 0.85 45.52
C LYS A 177 13.39 2.24 45.73
N PRO A 178 12.15 2.32 46.25
CA PRO A 178 11.53 3.59 46.61
C PRO A 178 12.40 4.36 47.61
N ILE A 179 12.47 5.69 47.44
CA ILE A 179 13.20 6.59 48.33
C ILE A 179 12.25 7.58 48.97
N SER A 180 12.55 7.94 50.21
CA SER A 180 11.90 9.05 50.91
C SER A 180 12.92 10.17 51.09
N ILE A 181 12.62 11.34 50.55
CA ILE A 181 13.50 12.52 50.58
C ILE A 181 12.70 13.66 51.20
N GLU A 182 13.23 14.25 52.26
CA GLU A 182 12.69 15.46 52.85
C GLU A 182 13.79 16.51 52.94
N LEU A 183 13.74 17.46 52.02
CA LEU A 183 14.67 18.57 51.92
C LEU A 183 13.88 19.85 52.14
N ARG A 184 14.25 20.61 53.17
CA ARG A 184 13.60 21.88 53.49
C ARG A 184 14.61 22.99 53.40
N ASP A 185 14.27 24.02 52.66
CA ASP A 185 15.06 25.24 52.53
C ASP A 185 16.53 24.95 52.15
N VAL A 186 16.73 24.15 51.11
CA VAL A 186 18.06 23.79 50.58
C VAL A 186 18.30 24.41 49.22
N THR A 187 19.55 24.62 48.83
CA THR A 187 19.87 25.12 47.48
C THR A 187 19.54 24.08 46.41
N VAL A 188 19.17 24.53 45.21
CA VAL A 188 18.96 23.65 44.05
C VAL A 188 20.16 22.75 43.80
N ARG A 189 21.38 23.29 43.91
CA ARG A 189 22.63 22.50 43.82
C ARG A 189 22.62 21.30 44.77
N ASN A 190 22.32 21.54 46.05
CA ASN A 190 22.36 20.50 47.07
C ASN A 190 21.27 19.44 46.86
N VAL A 191 20.09 19.83 46.34
CA VAL A 191 19.05 18.88 45.94
C VAL A 191 19.59 17.88 44.92
N PHE A 192 20.16 18.39 43.82
CA PHE A 192 20.67 17.54 42.75
C PHE A 192 21.91 16.74 43.16
N GLU A 193 22.75 17.24 44.07
CA GLU A 193 23.84 16.45 44.66
C GLU A 193 23.33 15.27 45.49
N VAL A 194 22.25 15.45 46.26
CA VAL A 194 21.60 14.35 46.98
C VAL A 194 21.02 13.34 45.99
N LEU A 195 20.34 13.80 44.93
CA LEU A 195 19.82 12.93 43.87
C LEU A 195 20.94 12.19 43.12
N GLN A 196 22.08 12.83 42.87
CA GLN A 196 23.25 12.21 42.25
C GLN A 196 23.79 11.08 43.12
N ARG A 197 23.96 11.30 44.42
CA ARG A 197 24.39 10.27 45.37
C ARG A 197 23.38 9.12 45.48
N ALA A 198 22.09 9.41 45.40
CA ALA A 198 21.03 8.41 45.50
C ALA A 198 20.81 7.60 44.20
N SER A 199 21.16 8.14 43.03
CA SER A 199 20.86 7.54 41.72
C SER A 199 22.08 7.03 40.95
N GLY A 200 23.25 7.58 41.22
CA GLY A 200 24.44 7.44 40.37
C GLY A 200 24.40 8.30 39.10
N ILE A 201 23.42 9.18 38.94
CA ILE A 201 23.25 10.07 37.78
C ILE A 201 23.97 11.39 38.04
N ASN A 202 24.84 11.80 37.13
CA ASN A 202 25.52 13.09 37.15
C ASN A 202 24.63 14.19 36.58
N PHE A 203 24.58 15.34 37.25
CA PHE A 203 23.85 16.52 36.75
C PHE A 203 24.83 17.61 36.33
N VAL A 204 24.68 18.09 35.09
CA VAL A 204 25.41 19.24 34.54
C VAL A 204 24.41 20.36 34.33
N PHE A 205 24.73 21.56 34.82
CA PHE A 205 23.82 22.70 34.75
C PHE A 205 24.21 23.63 33.60
N ASP A 206 23.19 24.13 32.90
CA ASP A 206 23.32 25.30 32.06
C ASP A 206 23.72 26.53 32.90
N ARG A 207 24.44 27.46 32.27
CA ARG A 207 24.95 28.67 32.94
C ARG A 207 23.83 29.56 33.52
N ASP A 208 22.62 29.48 32.95
CA ASP A 208 21.49 30.33 33.32
C ASP A 208 20.64 29.68 34.45
N VAL A 209 21.06 28.54 34.99
CA VAL A 209 20.41 27.90 36.15
C VAL A 209 20.85 28.57 37.45
N ARG A 210 19.87 29.04 38.23
CA ARG A 210 20.08 29.62 39.56
C ARG A 210 20.31 28.53 40.62
N THR A 211 21.51 27.95 40.63
CA THR A 211 21.85 26.81 41.51
C THR A 211 21.84 27.14 43.01
N ASP A 212 21.91 28.42 43.37
CA ASP A 212 21.90 28.97 44.74
C ASP A 212 20.48 29.22 45.29
N GLN A 213 19.45 29.21 44.43
CA GLN A 213 18.07 29.38 44.86
C GLN A 213 17.67 28.30 45.88
N ARG A 214 16.95 28.71 46.93
CA ARG A 214 16.46 27.79 47.97
C ARG A 214 15.11 27.22 47.57
N THR A 215 14.93 25.92 47.85
CA THR A 215 13.75 25.14 47.50
C THR A 215 13.47 24.10 48.57
N SER A 216 12.23 23.60 48.59
CA SER A 216 11.81 22.54 49.51
C SER A 216 11.09 21.45 48.74
N ILE A 217 11.50 20.20 48.96
CA ILE A 217 10.98 19.02 48.28
C ILE A 217 10.76 17.95 49.33
N ALA A 218 9.53 17.43 49.41
CA ALA A 218 9.17 16.34 50.29
C ALA A 218 8.50 15.23 49.47
N LEU A 219 9.11 14.05 49.49
CA LEU A 219 8.67 12.86 48.76
C LEU A 219 8.74 11.66 49.70
N ARG A 220 7.71 10.82 49.65
CA ARG A 220 7.64 9.56 50.39
C ARG A 220 7.33 8.45 49.42
N ASP A 221 8.06 7.34 49.56
CA ASP A 221 7.91 6.14 48.74
C ASP A 221 7.90 6.42 47.22
N ALA A 222 8.72 7.37 46.78
CA ALA A 222 8.80 7.80 45.39
C ALA A 222 9.93 7.08 44.65
N THR A 223 9.80 6.94 43.33
CA THR A 223 10.95 6.50 42.52
C THR A 223 11.97 7.62 42.38
N ILE A 224 13.21 7.26 42.04
CA ILE A 224 14.25 8.26 41.77
C ILE A 224 13.90 9.15 40.56
N GLU A 225 13.18 8.60 39.58
CA GLU A 225 12.68 9.36 38.43
C GLU A 225 11.65 10.40 38.87
N ASP A 226 10.71 10.03 39.75
CA ASP A 226 9.75 10.97 40.32
C ASP A 226 10.43 12.07 41.12
N ALA A 227 11.48 11.73 41.87
CA ALA A 227 12.25 12.69 42.64
C ALA A 227 13.00 13.71 41.77
N ILE A 228 13.61 13.25 40.68
CA ILE A 228 14.24 14.12 39.68
C ILE A 228 13.19 15.00 39.02
N ARG A 229 12.07 14.43 38.58
CA ARG A 229 10.97 15.15 37.93
C ARG A 229 10.38 16.25 38.84
N MET A 230 10.18 15.94 40.12
CA MET A 230 9.70 16.91 41.10
C MET A 230 10.72 18.02 41.35
N ALA A 231 12.01 17.68 41.47
CA ALA A 231 13.07 18.68 41.61
C ALA A 231 13.15 19.62 40.41
N LEU A 232 12.98 19.11 39.19
CA LEU A 232 12.92 19.94 37.99
C LEU A 232 11.68 20.85 37.99
N LEU A 233 10.51 20.27 38.23
CA LEU A 233 9.23 20.98 38.19
C LEU A 233 9.15 22.10 39.23
N THR A 234 9.53 21.85 40.48
CA THR A 234 9.51 22.86 41.55
C THR A 234 10.44 24.04 41.26
N ASN A 235 11.50 23.84 40.47
CA ASN A 235 12.51 24.85 40.19
C ASN A 235 12.42 25.43 38.77
N GLN A 236 11.34 25.14 38.01
CA GLN A 236 11.17 25.57 36.61
C GLN A 236 12.35 25.17 35.72
N LEU A 237 12.86 23.96 35.92
CA LEU A 237 13.95 23.38 35.16
C LEU A 237 13.42 22.28 34.23
N GLU A 238 14.19 21.98 33.20
CA GLU A 238 13.97 20.89 32.27
C GLU A 238 15.28 20.11 32.10
N GLN A 239 15.19 18.88 31.60
CA GLN A 239 16.35 18.02 31.40
C GLN A 239 16.57 17.58 29.95
N LYS A 240 17.84 17.38 29.58
CA LYS A 240 18.28 16.65 28.40
C LYS A 240 19.22 15.54 28.83
N ILE A 241 18.88 14.30 28.49
CA ILE A 241 19.74 13.16 28.80
C ILE A 241 20.91 13.16 27.82
N LEU A 242 22.13 13.31 28.33
CA LEU A 242 23.34 13.35 27.49
C LEU A 242 23.86 11.94 27.21
N ASN A 243 23.78 11.06 28.20
CA ASN A 243 24.16 9.65 28.12
C ASN A 243 23.49 8.86 29.27
N GLU A 244 23.78 7.56 29.41
CA GLU A 244 23.11 6.67 30.38
C GLU A 244 23.23 7.13 31.85
N ASN A 245 24.23 7.94 32.20
CA ASN A 245 24.51 8.37 33.57
C ASN A 245 24.65 9.90 33.75
N THR A 246 24.34 10.70 32.73
CA THR A 246 24.54 12.15 32.76
C THR A 246 23.34 12.88 32.20
N VAL A 247 22.83 13.83 32.99
CA VAL A 247 21.70 14.69 32.66
C VAL A 247 22.15 16.14 32.61
N PHE A 248 21.83 16.81 31.52
CA PHE A 248 21.97 18.25 31.40
C PHE A 248 20.69 18.94 31.85
N VAL A 249 20.78 19.86 32.80
CA VAL A 249 19.65 20.56 33.42
C VAL A 249 19.68 22.03 33.01
N PHE A 250 18.57 22.54 32.51
CA PHE A 250 18.47 23.91 31.99
C PHE A 250 17.14 24.57 32.37
N PRO A 251 17.01 25.91 32.30
CA PRO A 251 15.74 26.59 32.60
C PRO A 251 14.62 26.19 31.63
N ASN A 252 13.44 25.87 32.13
CA ASN A 252 12.26 25.54 31.33
C ASN A 252 11.63 26.81 30.71
N THR A 253 12.36 27.41 29.77
CA THR A 253 11.94 28.60 29.02
C THR A 253 11.78 28.26 27.54
N PRO A 254 10.86 28.92 26.81
CA PRO A 254 10.68 28.68 25.37
C PRO A 254 11.95 28.89 24.53
N GLN A 255 12.88 29.72 25.01
CA GLN A 255 14.18 29.93 24.36
C GLN A 255 15.08 28.70 24.53
N LYS A 256 15.33 28.26 25.78
CA LYS A 256 16.19 27.11 26.07
C LYS A 256 15.63 25.79 25.57
N LEU A 257 14.30 25.62 25.60
CA LEU A 257 13.65 24.44 25.00
C LEU A 257 13.97 24.33 23.51
N ARG A 258 13.92 25.43 22.75
CA ARG A 258 14.28 25.44 21.32
C ARG A 258 15.78 25.25 21.08
N GLU A 259 16.62 25.71 21.99
CA GLU A 259 18.08 25.56 21.91
C GLU A 259 18.53 24.11 22.15
N TYR A 260 17.90 23.40 23.09
CA TYR A 260 18.35 22.07 23.52
C TYR A 260 17.51 20.88 23.02
N GLN A 261 16.24 21.09 22.65
CA GLN A 261 15.45 20.05 22.00
C GLN A 261 15.96 19.82 20.58
N GLU A 262 16.30 18.57 20.26
CA GLU A 262 16.77 18.22 18.93
C GLU A 262 15.60 18.24 17.93
N LEU A 263 15.76 19.03 16.87
CA LEU A 263 14.85 19.00 15.73
C LEU A 263 15.11 17.71 14.94
N VAL A 264 14.13 16.80 14.95
CA VAL A 264 14.19 15.59 14.16
C VAL A 264 13.57 15.85 12.79
N VAL A 265 14.37 15.69 11.73
CA VAL A 265 13.88 15.77 10.35
C VAL A 265 13.23 14.43 10.00
N LYS A 266 11.89 14.42 9.91
CA LYS A 266 11.12 13.24 9.48
C LYS A 266 10.62 13.44 8.05
N GLY A 267 11.12 12.60 7.14
CA GLY A 267 10.62 12.55 5.76
C GLY A 267 9.30 11.78 5.71
N PHE A 268 8.27 12.39 5.11
CA PHE A 268 6.99 11.74 4.84
C PHE A 268 6.87 11.46 3.34
N TYR A 269 6.76 10.19 2.96
CA TYR A 269 6.54 9.79 1.57
C TYR A 269 5.04 9.79 1.27
N LEU A 270 4.62 10.63 0.32
CA LEU A 270 3.22 10.77 -0.08
C LEU A 270 3.01 10.09 -1.43
N ALA A 271 2.11 9.10 -1.47
CA ALA A 271 1.77 8.38 -2.69
C ALA A 271 0.55 8.97 -3.43
N ASN A 272 -0.43 9.50 -2.70
CA ASN A 272 -1.71 9.96 -3.24
C ASN A 272 -2.22 11.26 -2.57
N ALA A 273 -1.31 12.11 -2.11
CA ALA A 273 -1.69 13.36 -1.44
C ALA A 273 -0.91 14.53 -2.03
N ASP A 274 -1.58 15.68 -2.16
CA ASP A 274 -0.91 16.91 -2.55
C ASP A 274 0.13 17.30 -1.48
N VAL A 275 1.36 17.55 -1.94
CA VAL A 275 2.50 17.83 -1.06
C VAL A 275 2.24 19.10 -0.26
N LYS A 276 1.63 20.13 -0.87
CA LYS A 276 1.35 21.40 -0.18
C LYS A 276 0.24 21.26 0.85
N GLN A 277 -0.84 20.57 0.51
CA GLN A 277 -1.96 20.33 1.41
C GLN A 277 -1.53 19.50 2.62
N THR A 278 -0.73 18.45 2.40
CA THR A 278 -0.23 17.61 3.48
C THR A 278 0.76 18.37 4.36
N ALA A 279 1.66 19.16 3.76
CA ALA A 279 2.56 20.03 4.52
C ALA A 279 1.77 21.04 5.38
N ASN A 280 0.71 21.64 4.84
CA ASN A 280 -0.16 22.55 5.60
C ASN A 280 -0.87 21.84 6.75
N MET A 281 -1.40 20.63 6.53
CA MET A 281 -2.04 19.85 7.58
C MET A 281 -1.06 19.46 8.70
N ILE A 282 0.16 19.05 8.34
CA ILE A 282 1.23 18.76 9.31
C ILE A 282 1.59 20.01 10.09
N ARG A 283 1.77 21.17 9.43
CA ARG A 283 2.02 22.45 10.12
C ARG A 283 0.93 22.78 11.14
N THR A 284 -0.34 22.60 10.76
CA THR A 284 -1.48 22.89 11.64
C THR A 284 -1.52 21.96 12.86
N LEU A 285 -1.18 20.68 12.69
CA LEU A 285 -1.18 19.68 13.76
C LEU A 285 0.04 19.82 14.69
N VAL A 286 1.22 20.16 14.15
CA VAL A 286 2.49 20.19 14.90
C VAL A 286 2.67 21.51 15.66
N LYS A 287 1.87 22.55 15.40
CA LYS A 287 1.94 23.87 16.09
C LYS A 287 3.35 24.47 16.17
N THR A 288 4.27 24.10 15.27
CA THR A 288 5.55 24.79 15.12
C THR A 288 5.36 25.97 14.19
N ARG A 289 5.23 27.15 14.81
CA ARG A 289 5.50 28.43 14.18
C ARG A 289 6.97 28.38 13.72
N ASP A 290 7.19 28.66 12.45
CA ASP A 290 8.48 28.71 11.74
C ASP A 290 8.83 27.41 10.96
N VAL A 291 8.25 27.33 9.75
CA VAL A 291 8.78 26.63 8.56
C VAL A 291 8.96 27.69 7.48
#